data_AF-T0ZB32-F1
#
_entry.id   AF-T0ZB32-F1
#
_cell.length_a   1.000
_cell.length_b   1.000
_cell.length_c   1.000
_cell.angle_alpha   90.00
_cell.angle_beta   90.00
_cell.angle_gamma   90.00
#
_symmetry.space_group_name_H-M   'P 1'
#
loop_
_entity.id
_entity.type
_entity.pdbx_description
1 polymer ?
#
loop_
_entity_poly.entity_id
_entity_poly.type
_entity_poly.pdbx_seq_one_letter_code
_entity_poly.pdbx_strand_id
1 'polypeptide(L)'
;VDDELVRIYRLPPFYRAQRIEDLLGAIVVGLAPHTSGGVAGRIVGFSAAEACLAPPVFHAAKRRNCDGDEDSVTLLLDPLLNFSRSFLPSSRGALMDKPLVLTTRVDPTEVDGEARNVDVGCRYPLALYRAAEARQAPKEVEPLIDIVAHRIGGPHALSGYGFTHDTTDLAGGPVQSAYRRAGSMDRMVAESMGLAAKIRAVDLAEAIGLLLNTHFLPDVMGNLKSYATQKFICKSCRESYRRPPLALRCSARGHDGALCGGELLPTVHEASVRKYVPLTQRLSRTPGVSPYVR
;
A
#
# COMPACT_ATOMS: atom_id res chain seq x y z
N VAL A 1 13.42 19.19 -13.12
CA VAL A 1 14.88 19.30 -12.95
C VAL A 1 15.57 20.02 -14.09
N ASP A 2 15.68 19.49 -15.31
CA ASP A 2 16.47 20.17 -16.37
C ASP A 2 15.98 21.57 -16.73
N ASP A 3 14.66 21.73 -16.93
CA ASP A 3 14.07 23.04 -17.16
C ASP A 3 14.30 23.99 -15.97
N GLU A 4 14.31 23.47 -14.75
CA GLU A 4 14.58 24.22 -13.52
C GLU A 4 16.03 24.73 -13.50
N LEU A 5 16.99 23.85 -13.81
CA LEU A 5 18.41 24.17 -13.93
C LEU A 5 18.64 25.26 -14.98
N VAL A 6 18.05 25.13 -16.17
CA VAL A 6 18.26 26.07 -17.29
C VAL A 6 17.55 27.41 -17.05
N ARG A 7 16.28 27.39 -16.67
CA ARG A 7 15.44 28.59 -16.63
C ARG A 7 15.62 29.39 -15.36
N ILE A 8 15.77 28.71 -14.21
CA ILE A 8 15.87 29.36 -12.90
C ILE A 8 17.34 29.55 -12.52
N TYR A 9 18.12 28.48 -12.53
CA TYR A 9 19.51 28.51 -12.04
C TYR A 9 20.54 28.91 -13.10
N ARG A 10 20.14 29.03 -14.37
CA ARG A 10 21.04 29.36 -15.50
C ARG A 10 22.22 28.39 -15.64
N LEU A 11 21.99 27.13 -15.30
CA LEU A 11 22.93 26.03 -15.42
C LEU A 11 22.61 25.15 -16.63
N PRO A 12 23.59 24.38 -17.16
CA PRO A 12 23.32 23.38 -18.17
C PRO A 12 22.31 22.32 -17.69
N PRO A 13 21.51 21.71 -18.59
CA PRO A 13 20.63 20.61 -18.23
C PRO A 13 21.46 19.37 -17.85
N PHE A 14 20.96 18.61 -16.88
CA PHE A 14 21.68 17.49 -16.26
C PHE A 14 21.28 16.14 -16.86
N TYR A 15 20.00 15.78 -16.83
CA TYR A 15 19.55 14.44 -17.26
C TYR A 15 19.48 14.33 -18.79
N ARG A 16 18.98 15.37 -19.46
CA ARG A 16 18.72 15.44 -20.91
C ARG A 16 17.92 14.25 -21.45
N ALA A 17 17.10 13.65 -20.59
CA ALA A 17 16.35 12.44 -20.91
C ALA A 17 15.21 12.75 -21.88
N GLN A 18 15.19 12.06 -23.01
CA GLN A 18 14.09 12.10 -23.99
C GLN A 18 13.26 10.82 -23.93
N ARG A 19 13.87 9.73 -23.47
CA ARG A 19 13.23 8.43 -23.27
C ARG A 19 13.57 7.87 -21.89
N ILE A 20 12.83 6.85 -21.47
CA ILE A 20 13.04 6.23 -20.15
C ILE A 20 14.44 5.60 -20.03
N GLU A 21 14.97 5.07 -21.13
CA GLU A 21 16.28 4.42 -21.17
C GLU A 21 17.45 5.39 -20.91
N ASP A 22 17.26 6.69 -21.16
CA ASP A 22 18.27 7.72 -20.88
C ASP A 22 18.52 7.89 -19.36
N LEU A 23 17.64 7.37 -18.52
CA LEU A 23 17.77 7.37 -17.06
C LEU A 23 18.57 6.16 -16.54
N LEU A 24 19.03 5.25 -17.39
CA LEU A 24 19.92 4.17 -16.98
C LEU A 24 21.19 4.73 -16.34
N GLY A 25 21.54 4.23 -15.16
CA GLY A 25 22.67 4.72 -14.38
C GLY A 25 22.37 5.97 -13.54
N ALA A 26 21.23 6.63 -13.72
CA ALA A 26 20.83 7.73 -12.85
C ALA A 26 20.64 7.25 -11.40
N ILE A 27 21.01 8.10 -10.46
CA ILE A 27 20.84 7.84 -9.03
C ILE A 27 19.43 8.28 -8.62
N VAL A 28 18.76 7.39 -7.89
CA VAL A 28 17.47 7.61 -7.27
C VAL A 28 17.59 7.55 -5.76
N VAL A 29 16.66 8.17 -5.06
CA VAL A 29 16.47 8.03 -3.62
C VAL A 29 15.20 7.23 -3.40
N GLY A 30 15.34 6.02 -2.88
CA GLY A 30 14.22 5.24 -2.36
C GLY A 30 13.93 5.68 -0.93
N LEU A 31 12.66 5.94 -0.61
CA LEU A 31 12.24 6.43 0.69
C LEU A 31 10.93 5.77 1.10
N ALA A 32 10.98 4.99 2.17
CA ALA A 32 9.81 4.34 2.71
C ALA A 32 8.93 5.34 3.48
N PRO A 33 7.60 5.26 3.33
CA PRO A 33 6.67 5.79 4.31
C PRO A 33 7.05 5.47 5.75
N HIS A 34 6.75 6.40 6.65
CA HIS A 34 7.07 6.45 8.06
C HIS A 34 8.57 6.48 8.40
N THR A 35 9.43 6.76 7.42
CA THR A 35 10.89 6.92 7.63
C THR A 35 11.38 8.30 7.19
N SER A 36 12.61 8.65 7.58
CA SER A 36 13.26 9.90 7.19
C SER A 36 14.67 9.73 6.61
N GLY A 37 15.08 8.47 6.41
CA GLY A 37 16.34 8.09 5.80
C GLY A 37 16.07 7.57 4.40
N GLY A 38 16.46 8.33 3.37
CA GLY A 38 16.44 7.85 1.99
C GLY A 38 17.65 6.96 1.73
N VAL A 39 17.51 5.97 0.86
CA VAL A 39 18.60 5.10 0.42
C VAL A 39 18.87 5.35 -1.06
N ALA A 40 20.10 5.70 -1.38
CA ALA A 40 20.52 5.93 -2.75
C ALA A 40 20.57 4.59 -3.52
N GLY A 41 19.88 4.54 -4.66
CA GLY A 41 19.89 3.41 -5.58
C GLY A 41 20.30 3.87 -6.97
N ARG A 42 20.72 2.93 -7.82
CA ARG A 42 21.03 3.22 -9.23
C ARG A 42 20.06 2.47 -10.12
N ILE A 43 19.50 3.16 -11.11
CA ILE A 43 18.65 2.54 -12.12
C ILE A 43 19.52 1.65 -13.01
N VAL A 44 19.15 0.37 -13.14
CA VAL A 44 19.87 -0.61 -13.98
C VAL A 44 19.00 -1.20 -15.10
N GLY A 45 17.69 -0.92 -15.08
CA GLY A 45 16.75 -1.44 -16.06
C GLY A 45 15.33 -1.00 -15.75
N PHE A 46 14.43 -1.32 -16.68
CA PHE A 46 13.00 -1.08 -16.55
C PHE A 46 12.24 -2.37 -16.85
N SER A 47 11.10 -2.55 -16.20
CA SER A 47 10.21 -3.68 -16.37
C SER A 47 8.78 -3.18 -16.52
N ALA A 48 7.93 -3.96 -17.20
CA ALA A 48 6.50 -3.68 -17.31
C ALA A 48 5.74 -3.99 -16.01
N ALA A 49 6.36 -4.68 -15.04
CA ALA A 49 5.75 -4.94 -13.75
C ALA A 49 5.41 -3.64 -13.00
N GLU A 50 4.20 -3.54 -12.43
CA GLU A 50 3.82 -2.45 -11.51
C GLU A 50 4.45 -2.64 -10.12
N ALA A 51 5.77 -2.86 -10.06
CA ALA A 51 6.52 -3.08 -8.83
C ALA A 51 7.95 -2.54 -8.94
N CYS A 52 8.51 -2.07 -7.81
CA CYS A 52 9.92 -1.71 -7.72
C CYS A 52 10.75 -2.97 -7.46
N LEU A 53 11.57 -3.37 -8.43
CA LEU A 53 12.47 -4.51 -8.30
C LEU A 53 13.84 -4.04 -7.80
N ALA A 54 14.28 -4.54 -6.65
CA ALA A 54 15.61 -4.31 -6.13
C ALA A 54 16.08 -5.50 -5.26
N PRO A 55 17.39 -5.59 -4.95
CA PRO A 55 17.88 -6.60 -4.00
C PRO A 55 17.17 -6.50 -2.65
N PRO A 56 16.90 -7.61 -1.94
CA PRO A 56 16.20 -7.61 -0.66
C PRO A 56 16.83 -6.67 0.38
N VAL A 57 18.16 -6.65 0.43
CA VAL A 57 18.94 -5.75 1.30
C VAL A 57 18.68 -4.27 1.03
N PHE A 58 18.35 -3.87 -0.20
CA PHE A 58 17.99 -2.49 -0.53
C PHE A 58 16.61 -2.13 0.02
N HIS A 59 15.63 -3.04 -0.07
CA HIS A 59 14.31 -2.83 0.54
C HIS A 59 14.41 -2.79 2.07
N ALA A 60 15.13 -3.73 2.69
CA ALA A 60 15.33 -3.73 4.14
C ALA A 60 16.12 -2.53 4.66
N ALA A 61 17.07 -1.98 3.88
CA ALA A 61 17.75 -0.73 4.23
C ALA A 61 16.79 0.47 4.33
N LYS A 62 15.68 0.44 3.58
CA LYS A 62 14.59 1.41 3.67
C LYS A 62 13.55 1.03 4.74
N ARG A 63 13.78 -0.03 5.52
CA ARG A 63 12.84 -0.58 6.52
C ARG A 63 11.53 -1.08 5.92
N ARG A 64 11.64 -1.81 4.81
CA ARG A 64 10.50 -2.46 4.12
C ARG A 64 10.53 -3.96 4.37
N ASN A 65 9.36 -4.51 4.66
CA ASN A 65 9.16 -5.94 4.91
C ASN A 65 8.78 -6.70 3.63
N CYS A 66 8.38 -5.97 2.59
CA CYS A 66 7.99 -6.55 1.29
C CYS A 66 6.78 -7.50 1.34
N ASP A 67 5.90 -7.36 2.34
CA ASP A 67 4.63 -8.09 2.51
C ASP A 67 3.42 -7.38 1.88
N GLY A 68 3.67 -6.49 0.91
CA GLY A 68 2.68 -5.61 0.28
C GLY A 68 2.96 -4.11 0.48
N ASP A 69 4.10 -3.77 1.07
CA ASP A 69 4.53 -2.40 1.29
C ASP A 69 4.69 -1.58 -0.01
N GLU A 70 4.24 -0.33 0.06
CA GLU A 70 4.50 0.69 -0.98
C GLU A 70 5.76 1.50 -0.64
N ASP A 71 6.48 1.93 -1.68
CA ASP A 71 7.71 2.69 -1.54
C ASP A 71 7.71 3.90 -2.47
N SER A 72 8.41 4.96 -2.08
CA SER A 72 8.58 6.14 -2.92
C SER A 72 9.98 6.17 -3.53
N VAL A 73 10.07 6.61 -4.77
CA VAL A 73 11.34 6.75 -5.49
C VAL A 73 11.35 8.11 -6.17
N THR A 74 12.40 8.89 -5.95
CA THR A 74 12.65 10.15 -6.65
C THR A 74 14.04 10.16 -7.28
N LEU A 75 14.24 10.95 -8.33
CA LEU A 75 15.56 11.17 -8.92
C LEU A 75 16.40 12.02 -7.98
N LEU A 76 17.66 11.64 -7.72
CA LEU A 76 18.49 12.26 -6.67
C LEU A 76 18.59 13.78 -6.74
N LEU A 77 18.69 14.36 -7.94
CA LEU A 77 18.89 15.81 -8.07
C LEU A 77 17.64 16.61 -7.70
N ASP A 78 16.45 16.00 -7.80
CA ASP A 78 15.20 16.66 -7.46
C ASP A 78 15.09 17.05 -5.98
N PRO A 79 15.21 16.13 -4.99
CA PRO A 79 15.21 16.52 -3.60
C PRO A 79 16.41 17.39 -3.24
N LEU A 80 17.55 17.29 -3.92
CA LEU A 80 18.69 18.19 -3.65
C LEU A 80 18.38 19.66 -4.00
N LEU A 81 17.60 19.90 -5.04
CA LEU A 81 17.19 21.25 -5.45
C LEU A 81 15.93 21.72 -4.70
N ASN A 82 14.96 20.83 -4.52
CA ASN A 82 13.59 21.18 -4.16
C ASN A 82 13.22 20.88 -2.70
N PHE A 83 14.08 20.19 -1.94
CA PHE A 83 13.85 19.94 -0.52
C PHE A 83 14.41 21.06 0.35
N SER A 84 13.58 21.60 1.23
CA SER A 84 14.02 22.47 2.33
C SER A 84 13.23 22.17 3.59
N ARG A 85 13.92 22.23 4.74
CA ARG A 85 13.27 22.13 6.07
C ARG A 85 12.26 23.25 6.32
N SER A 86 12.38 24.38 5.62
CA SER A 86 11.44 25.51 5.72
C SER A 86 10.04 25.20 5.18
N PHE A 87 9.91 24.18 4.31
CA PHE A 87 8.62 23.77 3.75
C PHE A 87 7.91 22.73 4.62
N LEU A 88 8.53 22.28 5.72
CA LEU A 88 7.92 21.26 6.57
C LEU A 88 6.89 21.91 7.51
N PRO A 89 5.72 21.28 7.70
CA PRO A 89 4.74 21.77 8.66
C PRO A 89 5.33 21.72 10.08
N SER A 90 4.84 22.58 10.97
CA SER A 90 5.28 22.63 12.38
C SER A 90 4.57 21.61 13.29
N SER A 91 3.68 20.78 12.74
CA SER A 91 2.90 19.79 13.46
C SER A 91 3.71 18.52 13.82
N ARG A 92 3.20 17.74 14.78
CA ARG A 92 3.77 16.42 15.12
C ARG A 92 3.71 15.48 13.91
N GLY A 93 4.79 14.75 13.67
CA GLY A 93 4.92 13.83 12.52
C GLY A 93 5.46 14.48 11.24
N ALA A 94 5.68 15.79 11.25
CA ALA A 94 6.14 16.53 10.07
C ALA A 94 7.52 16.15 9.53
N LEU A 95 8.30 15.31 10.22
CA LEU A 95 9.63 14.90 9.80
C LEU A 95 9.66 13.55 9.07
N MET A 96 8.58 12.77 9.15
CA MET A 96 8.47 11.50 8.44
C MET A 96 8.16 11.74 6.96
N ASP A 97 8.45 10.74 6.14
CA ASP A 97 8.23 10.69 4.70
C ASP A 97 9.08 11.71 3.92
N LYS A 98 10.21 12.11 4.50
CA LYS A 98 11.09 13.17 3.97
C LYS A 98 12.54 12.72 3.98
N PRO A 99 13.32 12.96 2.91
CA PRO A 99 14.71 12.54 2.82
C PRO A 99 15.62 13.46 3.65
N LEU A 100 15.52 13.39 4.99
CA LEU A 100 16.33 14.20 5.91
C LEU A 100 17.79 13.75 5.95
N VAL A 101 18.01 12.45 5.76
CA VAL A 101 19.32 11.81 5.68
C VAL A 101 19.35 10.93 4.44
N LEU A 102 20.50 10.86 3.77
CA LEU A 102 20.71 10.02 2.60
C LEU A 102 21.80 8.98 2.89
N THR A 103 21.41 7.72 2.88
CA THR A 103 22.32 6.57 2.95
C THR A 103 22.85 6.25 1.56
N THR A 104 24.16 6.36 1.37
CA THR A 104 24.82 6.14 0.07
C THR A 104 25.42 4.74 -0.08
N ARG A 105 25.55 4.01 1.03
CA ARG A 105 26.09 2.65 1.09
C ARG A 105 25.20 1.82 2.01
N VAL A 106 24.79 0.65 1.53
CA VAL A 106 24.01 -0.31 2.31
C VAL A 106 24.96 -1.25 3.01
N ASP A 107 24.89 -1.32 4.34
CA ASP A 107 25.60 -2.32 5.14
C ASP A 107 24.63 -3.41 5.60
N PRO A 108 24.82 -4.69 5.20
CA PRO A 108 23.99 -5.81 5.65
C PRO A 108 23.93 -5.99 7.18
N THR A 109 24.89 -5.45 7.94
CA THR A 109 24.88 -5.49 9.41
C THR A 109 23.88 -4.51 10.02
N GLU A 110 23.46 -3.49 9.27
CA GLU A 110 22.55 -2.43 9.73
C GLU A 110 21.11 -2.63 9.25
N VAL A 111 20.89 -3.50 8.26
CA VAL A 111 19.54 -3.80 7.74
C VAL A 111 18.78 -4.75 8.66
N ASP A 112 17.45 -4.71 8.53
CA ASP A 112 16.52 -5.51 9.32
C ASP A 112 16.81 -7.01 9.27
N GLY A 113 16.40 -7.73 10.33
CA GLY A 113 16.60 -9.17 10.47
C GLY A 113 15.88 -10.01 9.41
N GLU A 114 14.76 -9.53 8.84
CA GLU A 114 14.01 -10.26 7.81
C GLU A 114 14.86 -10.52 6.56
N ALA A 115 15.56 -9.50 6.06
CA ALA A 115 16.45 -9.68 4.90
C ALA A 115 17.64 -10.60 5.18
N ARG A 116 18.01 -10.81 6.45
CA ARG A 116 19.09 -11.73 6.84
C ARG A 116 18.68 -13.19 6.71
N ASN A 117 17.38 -13.47 6.75
CA ASN A 117 16.82 -14.82 6.65
C ASN A 117 16.52 -15.24 5.20
N VAL A 118 16.94 -14.46 4.21
CA VAL A 118 16.74 -14.80 2.79
C VAL A 118 17.74 -15.87 2.37
N ASP A 119 17.24 -16.96 1.81
CA ASP A 119 18.04 -18.00 1.18
C ASP A 119 18.67 -17.49 -0.12
N VAL A 120 19.98 -17.66 -0.26
CA VAL A 120 20.78 -17.15 -1.39
C VAL A 120 21.55 -18.27 -2.11
N GLY A 121 21.31 -19.52 -1.74
CA GLY A 121 21.85 -20.68 -2.43
C GLY A 121 21.13 -20.99 -3.75
N CYS A 122 21.85 -21.54 -4.73
CA CYS A 122 21.25 -21.93 -6.02
C CYS A 122 20.44 -23.22 -5.95
N ARG A 123 20.65 -24.06 -4.92
CA ARG A 123 19.97 -25.35 -4.73
C ARG A 123 19.88 -25.66 -3.23
N TYR A 124 18.79 -26.29 -2.84
CA TYR A 124 18.65 -26.82 -1.50
C TYR A 124 19.32 -28.19 -1.34
N PRO A 125 19.96 -28.48 -0.19
CA PRO A 125 20.56 -29.78 0.07
C PRO A 125 19.47 -30.85 0.30
N LEU A 126 19.77 -32.10 -0.02
CA LEU A 126 18.86 -33.24 0.21
C LEU A 126 18.43 -33.34 1.69
N ALA A 127 19.30 -32.93 2.62
CA ALA A 127 19.03 -32.93 4.05
C ALA A 127 17.82 -32.07 4.42
N LEU A 128 17.59 -30.93 3.75
CA LEU A 128 16.42 -30.07 3.99
C LEU A 128 15.12 -30.84 3.73
N TYR A 129 15.04 -31.55 2.61
CA TYR A 129 13.84 -32.29 2.22
C TYR A 129 13.53 -33.44 3.20
N ARG A 130 14.56 -34.15 3.67
CA ARG A 130 14.42 -35.21 4.67
C ARG A 130 14.00 -34.65 6.04
N ALA A 131 14.56 -33.52 6.44
CA ALA A 131 14.18 -32.83 7.67
C ALA A 131 12.71 -32.35 7.63
N ALA A 132 12.27 -31.84 6.47
CA ALA A 132 10.88 -31.45 6.26
C ALA A 132 9.90 -32.64 6.34
N GLU A 133 10.26 -33.80 5.78
CA GLU A 133 9.49 -35.05 5.92
C GLU A 133 9.35 -35.48 7.39
N ALA A 134 10.42 -35.31 8.17
CA ALA A 134 10.43 -35.55 9.61
C ALA A 134 9.74 -34.45 10.45
N ARG A 135 9.27 -33.36 9.82
CA ARG A 135 8.69 -32.18 10.49
C ARG A 135 9.61 -31.56 11.56
N GLN A 136 10.91 -31.52 11.28
CA GLN A 136 11.89 -30.87 12.15
C GLN A 136 11.67 -29.35 12.18
N ALA A 137 12.10 -28.71 13.26
CA ALA A 137 11.98 -27.26 13.41
C ALA A 137 12.95 -26.54 12.45
N PRO A 138 12.55 -25.43 11.79
CA PRO A 138 13.42 -24.72 10.84
C PRO A 138 14.79 -24.34 11.41
N LYS A 139 14.86 -23.95 12.69
CA LYS A 139 16.10 -23.58 13.38
C LYS A 139 17.13 -24.71 13.46
N GLU A 140 16.69 -25.97 13.44
CA GLU A 140 17.59 -27.13 13.45
C GLU A 140 18.26 -27.35 12.09
N VAL A 141 17.63 -26.85 11.02
CA VAL A 141 18.04 -27.05 9.63
C VAL A 141 18.72 -25.81 9.05
N GLU A 142 18.44 -24.62 9.60
CA GLU A 142 19.01 -23.32 9.21
C GLU A 142 20.53 -23.36 8.95
N PRO A 143 21.38 -24.00 9.79
CA PRO A 143 22.83 -24.06 9.54
C PRO A 143 23.23 -24.78 8.25
N LEU A 144 22.35 -25.58 7.66
CA LEU A 144 22.58 -26.30 6.40
C LEU A 144 22.24 -25.45 5.18
N ILE A 145 21.59 -24.29 5.37
CA ILE A 145 21.11 -23.41 4.31
C ILE A 145 22.01 -22.18 4.21
N ASP A 146 22.27 -21.76 2.98
CA ASP A 146 23.04 -20.56 2.69
C ASP A 146 22.10 -19.35 2.70
N ILE A 147 22.06 -18.66 3.84
CA ILE A 147 21.26 -17.45 4.07
C ILE A 147 22.15 -16.20 4.09
N VAL A 148 21.55 -15.04 3.85
CA VAL A 148 22.25 -13.74 3.92
C VAL A 148 23.02 -13.57 5.22
N ALA A 149 22.45 -13.96 6.37
CA ALA A 149 23.07 -13.86 7.69
C ALA A 149 24.45 -14.54 7.76
N HIS A 150 24.60 -15.72 7.12
CA HIS A 150 25.85 -16.49 7.11
C HIS A 150 26.97 -15.82 6.31
N ARG A 151 26.63 -14.87 5.42
CA ARG A 151 27.58 -14.15 4.57
C ARG A 151 28.00 -12.79 5.11
N ILE A 152 27.34 -12.30 6.16
CA ILE A 152 27.64 -11.00 6.79
C ILE A 152 29.08 -11.00 7.32
N GLY A 153 29.81 -9.90 7.06
CA GLY A 153 31.22 -9.75 7.45
C GLY A 153 32.21 -10.45 6.50
N GLY A 154 31.74 -11.23 5.53
CA GLY A 154 32.55 -11.86 4.49
C GLY A 154 32.61 -11.04 3.19
N PRO A 155 33.48 -11.43 2.23
CA PRO A 155 33.63 -10.76 0.94
C PRO A 155 32.37 -10.84 0.05
N HIS A 156 31.47 -11.79 0.33
CA HIS A 156 30.23 -12.02 -0.42
C HIS A 156 28.96 -11.54 0.30
N ALA A 157 29.08 -10.63 1.28
CA ALA A 157 27.95 -10.12 2.05
C ALA A 157 26.86 -9.42 1.21
N LEU A 158 27.17 -8.98 0.00
CA LEU A 158 26.25 -8.30 -0.94
C LEU A 158 26.32 -8.85 -2.36
N SER A 159 26.95 -10.01 -2.58
CA SER A 159 27.23 -10.53 -3.91
C SER A 159 27.05 -12.04 -4.01
N GLY A 160 26.89 -12.53 -5.25
CA GLY A 160 26.78 -13.97 -5.50
C GLY A 160 25.50 -14.58 -4.94
N TYR A 161 24.42 -13.81 -4.86
CA TYR A 161 23.10 -14.33 -4.47
C TYR A 161 22.55 -15.16 -5.62
N GLY A 162 22.29 -16.42 -5.33
CA GLY A 162 21.60 -17.34 -6.22
C GLY A 162 20.11 -17.38 -5.95
N PHE A 163 19.43 -18.23 -6.71
CA PHE A 163 18.02 -18.56 -6.54
C PHE A 163 17.81 -20.00 -7.01
N THR A 164 16.73 -20.64 -6.56
CA THR A 164 16.48 -22.07 -6.81
C THR A 164 15.65 -22.35 -8.06
N HIS A 165 14.87 -21.38 -8.52
CA HIS A 165 13.96 -21.53 -9.65
C HIS A 165 14.13 -20.38 -10.64
N ASP A 166 14.43 -20.72 -11.89
CA ASP A 166 14.45 -19.77 -13.00
C ASP A 166 13.03 -19.30 -13.35
N THR A 167 12.94 -18.09 -13.89
CA THR A 167 11.73 -17.56 -14.53
C THR A 167 12.07 -17.06 -15.93
N THR A 168 11.13 -17.16 -16.86
CA THR A 168 11.35 -16.69 -18.24
C THR A 168 11.25 -15.17 -18.34
N ASP A 169 10.33 -14.58 -17.59
CA ASP A 169 10.11 -13.13 -17.54
C ASP A 169 9.57 -12.75 -16.15
N LEU A 170 10.24 -11.78 -15.52
CA LEU A 170 9.82 -11.20 -14.24
C LEU A 170 8.45 -10.50 -14.34
N ALA A 171 8.06 -10.04 -15.52
CA ALA A 171 6.77 -9.41 -15.81
C ALA A 171 5.87 -10.25 -16.74
N GLY A 172 6.11 -11.56 -16.84
CA GLY A 172 5.33 -12.45 -17.73
C GLY A 172 3.87 -12.67 -17.33
N GLY A 173 3.48 -12.19 -16.14
CA GLY A 173 2.11 -12.26 -15.61
C GLY A 173 1.24 -11.06 -15.99
N PRO A 174 -0.03 -11.03 -15.54
CA PRO A 174 -0.89 -9.88 -15.74
C PRO A 174 -0.36 -8.67 -14.95
N VAL A 175 0.00 -7.61 -15.68
CA VAL A 175 0.57 -6.36 -15.13
C VAL A 175 -0.37 -5.66 -14.15
N GLN A 176 -1.69 -5.79 -14.36
CA GLN A 176 -2.70 -5.18 -13.49
C GLN A 176 -3.68 -6.22 -12.96
N SER A 177 -3.97 -6.10 -11.66
CA SER A 177 -4.96 -6.93 -10.99
C SER A 177 -6.35 -6.77 -11.61
N ALA A 178 -7.13 -7.85 -11.63
CA ALA A 178 -8.54 -7.78 -12.02
C ALA A 178 -9.34 -6.83 -11.10
N TYR A 179 -8.92 -6.72 -9.84
CA TYR A 179 -9.49 -5.81 -8.85
C TYR A 179 -9.48 -4.35 -9.33
N ARG A 180 -8.34 -3.85 -9.83
CA ARG A 180 -8.24 -2.48 -10.35
C ARG A 180 -9.12 -2.23 -11.57
N ARG A 181 -9.43 -3.27 -12.35
CA ARG A 181 -10.24 -3.19 -13.58
C ARG A 181 -11.74 -3.28 -13.36
N ALA A 182 -12.20 -3.88 -12.26
CA ALA A 182 -13.61 -4.16 -12.04
C ALA A 182 -14.47 -2.89 -11.88
N GLY A 183 -13.91 -1.78 -11.38
CA GLY A 183 -14.52 -0.44 -11.37
C GLY A 183 -15.77 -0.27 -10.48
N SER A 184 -16.47 -1.35 -10.10
CA SER A 184 -17.61 -1.33 -9.18
C SER A 184 -17.56 -2.50 -8.19
N MET A 185 -18.05 -2.27 -6.97
CA MET A 185 -18.06 -3.29 -5.91
C MET A 185 -18.95 -4.49 -6.26
N ASP A 186 -20.10 -4.26 -6.90
CA ASP A 186 -20.97 -5.36 -7.36
C ASP A 186 -20.23 -6.32 -8.29
N ARG A 187 -19.46 -5.76 -9.24
CA ARG A 187 -18.67 -6.55 -10.18
C ARG A 187 -17.52 -7.27 -9.47
N MET A 188 -16.81 -6.59 -8.57
CA MET A 188 -15.75 -7.21 -7.76
C MET A 188 -16.27 -8.42 -6.99
N VAL A 189 -17.43 -8.29 -6.34
CA VAL A 189 -18.01 -9.40 -5.58
C VAL A 189 -18.47 -10.52 -6.50
N ALA A 190 -19.14 -10.20 -7.61
CA ALA A 190 -19.57 -11.21 -8.57
C ALA A 190 -18.39 -12.00 -9.17
N GLU A 191 -17.31 -11.33 -9.57
CA GLU A 191 -16.09 -11.97 -10.08
C GLU A 191 -15.39 -12.80 -8.99
N SER A 192 -15.31 -12.30 -7.75
CA SER A 192 -14.70 -13.01 -6.63
C SER A 192 -15.48 -14.30 -6.30
N MET A 193 -16.81 -14.23 -6.27
CA MET A 193 -17.67 -15.41 -6.03
C MET A 193 -17.63 -16.38 -7.21
N GLY A 194 -17.58 -15.86 -8.44
CA GLY A 194 -17.41 -16.68 -9.64
C GLY A 194 -16.06 -17.41 -9.67
N LEU A 195 -15.02 -16.83 -9.08
CA LEU A 195 -13.73 -17.49 -8.89
C LEU A 195 -13.79 -18.53 -7.75
N ALA A 196 -14.34 -18.16 -6.59
CA ALA A 196 -14.51 -19.06 -5.46
C ALA A 196 -15.27 -20.34 -5.85
N ALA A 197 -16.34 -20.22 -6.64
CA ALA A 197 -17.11 -21.35 -7.15
C ALA A 197 -16.31 -22.33 -8.05
N LYS A 198 -15.19 -21.88 -8.64
CA LYS A 198 -14.32 -22.70 -9.50
C LYS A 198 -13.18 -23.36 -8.72
N ILE A 199 -12.83 -22.83 -7.55
CA ILE A 199 -11.68 -23.30 -6.77
C ILE A 199 -12.11 -24.43 -5.85
N ARG A 200 -11.55 -25.63 -6.05
CA ARG A 200 -11.84 -26.82 -5.24
C ARG A 200 -11.54 -26.66 -3.74
N ALA A 201 -10.58 -25.81 -3.39
CA ALA A 201 -10.16 -25.58 -2.01
C ALA A 201 -11.05 -24.57 -1.26
N VAL A 202 -12.04 -23.95 -1.91
CA VAL A 202 -12.88 -22.91 -1.32
C VAL A 202 -14.31 -23.41 -1.18
N ASP A 203 -14.84 -23.38 0.04
CA ASP A 203 -16.29 -23.53 0.27
C ASP A 203 -16.97 -22.18 0.00
N LEU A 204 -17.77 -22.14 -1.07
CA LEU A 204 -18.47 -20.93 -1.50
C LEU A 204 -19.47 -20.43 -0.46
N ALA A 205 -20.21 -21.34 0.19
CA ALA A 205 -21.24 -20.97 1.15
C ALA A 205 -20.62 -20.38 2.42
N GLU A 206 -19.52 -20.97 2.89
CA GLU A 206 -18.76 -20.46 4.03
C GLU A 206 -18.12 -19.10 3.70
N ALA A 207 -17.48 -18.97 2.53
CA ALA A 207 -16.87 -17.71 2.10
C ALA A 207 -17.88 -16.56 2.01
N ILE A 208 -19.08 -16.81 1.46
CA ILE A 208 -20.17 -15.82 1.42
C ILE A 208 -20.68 -15.51 2.82
N GLY A 209 -20.86 -16.53 3.66
CA GLY A 209 -21.29 -16.35 5.04
C GLY A 209 -20.33 -15.49 5.84
N LEU A 210 -19.03 -15.70 5.68
CA LEU A 210 -17.98 -14.89 6.31
C LEU A 210 -18.05 -13.44 5.82
N LEU A 211 -18.07 -13.24 4.50
CA LEU A 211 -18.14 -11.91 3.88
C LEU A 211 -19.37 -11.11 4.35
N LEU A 212 -20.53 -11.76 4.46
CA LEU A 212 -21.75 -11.12 4.96
C LEU A 212 -21.63 -10.69 6.42
N ASN A 213 -21.12 -11.58 7.28
CA ASN A 213 -21.00 -11.33 8.72
C ASN A 213 -19.91 -10.33 9.08
N THR A 214 -18.76 -10.35 8.40
CA THR A 214 -17.61 -9.52 8.78
C THR A 214 -17.62 -8.15 8.13
N HIS A 215 -18.21 -8.01 6.93
CA HIS A 215 -18.15 -6.77 6.17
C HIS A 215 -19.53 -6.17 5.91
N PHE A 216 -20.43 -6.87 5.23
CA PHE A 216 -21.66 -6.27 4.73
C PHE A 216 -22.68 -5.94 5.83
N LEU A 217 -22.99 -6.88 6.73
CA LEU A 217 -23.94 -6.65 7.82
C LEU A 217 -23.44 -5.56 8.79
N PRO A 218 -22.17 -5.59 9.27
CA PRO A 218 -21.62 -4.51 10.08
C PRO A 218 -21.68 -3.14 9.41
N ASP A 219 -21.37 -3.05 8.11
CA ASP A 219 -21.41 -1.78 7.38
C ASP A 219 -22.85 -1.26 7.22
N VAL A 220 -23.81 -2.11 6.85
CA VAL A 220 -25.23 -1.72 6.76
C VAL A 220 -25.75 -1.26 8.12
N MET A 221 -25.48 -2.00 9.20
CA MET A 221 -25.90 -1.63 10.56
C MET A 221 -25.23 -0.32 11.02
N GLY A 222 -23.94 -0.16 10.75
CA GLY A 222 -23.17 1.04 11.09
C GLY A 222 -23.68 2.28 10.34
N ASN A 223 -23.94 2.14 9.05
CA ASN A 223 -24.48 3.22 8.21
C ASN A 223 -25.90 3.60 8.64
N LEU A 224 -26.76 2.62 8.95
CA LEU A 224 -28.12 2.88 9.45
C LEU A 224 -28.10 3.61 10.81
N LYS A 225 -27.24 3.16 11.73
CA LYS A 225 -27.07 3.81 13.03
C LYS A 225 -26.56 5.25 12.87
N SER A 226 -25.57 5.45 11.99
CA SER A 226 -25.01 6.77 11.69
C SER A 226 -26.07 7.69 11.09
N TYR A 227 -26.86 7.19 10.14
CA TYR A 227 -27.97 7.94 9.53
C TYR A 227 -29.05 8.33 10.54
N ALA A 228 -29.40 7.44 11.47
CA ALA A 228 -30.40 7.72 12.50
C ALA A 228 -29.91 8.70 13.59
N THR A 229 -28.60 8.79 13.81
CA THR A 229 -27.97 9.61 14.86
C THR A 229 -27.19 10.81 14.32
N GLN A 230 -27.31 11.08 13.02
CA GLN A 230 -26.51 12.08 12.31
C GLN A 230 -26.76 13.52 12.80
N LYS A 231 -25.78 14.39 12.51
CA LYS A 231 -25.91 15.84 12.68
C LYS A 231 -26.25 16.49 11.35
N PHE A 232 -26.77 17.71 11.42
CA PHE A 232 -27.02 18.57 10.27
C PHE A 232 -26.05 19.73 10.28
N ILE A 233 -25.43 20.01 9.14
CA ILE A 233 -24.45 21.10 9.01
C ILE A 233 -25.02 22.16 8.09
N CYS A 234 -24.88 23.44 8.48
CA CYS A 234 -25.23 24.54 7.59
C CYS A 234 -24.22 24.66 6.45
N LYS A 235 -24.71 24.71 5.21
CA LYS A 235 -23.85 24.88 4.02
C LYS A 235 -23.06 26.19 4.03
N SER A 236 -23.61 27.25 4.64
CA SER A 236 -23.04 28.59 4.62
C SER A 236 -22.05 28.83 5.77
N CYS A 237 -22.46 28.60 7.02
CA CYS A 237 -21.63 28.91 8.20
C CYS A 237 -20.98 27.69 8.86
N ARG A 238 -21.26 26.47 8.38
CA ARG A 238 -20.78 25.19 8.94
C ARG A 238 -21.18 24.92 10.40
N GLU A 239 -22.16 25.64 10.94
CA GLU A 239 -22.73 25.33 12.26
C GLU A 239 -23.35 23.93 12.27
N SER A 240 -23.12 23.18 13.34
CA SER A 240 -23.49 21.77 13.47
C SER A 240 -24.62 21.57 14.48
N TYR A 241 -25.77 21.09 14.01
CA TYR A 241 -26.95 20.83 14.82
C TYR A 241 -27.13 19.33 15.06
N ARG A 242 -27.24 18.93 16.34
CA ARG A 242 -27.68 17.56 16.70
C ARG A 242 -29.14 17.30 16.32
N ARG A 243 -29.99 18.32 16.42
CA ARG A 243 -31.38 18.29 15.98
C ARG A 243 -31.63 19.55 15.14
N PRO A 244 -32.07 19.43 13.88
CA PRO A 244 -32.31 20.61 13.06
C PRO A 244 -33.50 21.41 13.64
N PRO A 245 -33.48 22.76 13.55
CA PRO A 245 -34.64 23.58 13.88
C PRO A 245 -35.86 23.19 13.04
N LEU A 246 -37.07 23.40 13.57
CA LEU A 246 -38.33 23.08 12.86
C LEU A 246 -38.47 23.83 11.52
N ALA A 247 -37.87 25.01 11.42
CA ALA A 247 -37.84 25.77 10.17
C ALA A 247 -36.90 25.19 9.10
N LEU A 248 -36.09 24.18 9.43
CA LEU A 248 -35.04 23.58 8.57
C LEU A 248 -34.03 24.59 8.01
N ARG A 249 -33.90 25.74 8.67
CA ARG A 249 -32.95 26.81 8.34
C ARG A 249 -32.00 27.03 9.50
N CYS A 250 -30.77 27.42 9.19
CA CYS A 250 -29.76 27.71 10.20
C CYS A 250 -30.17 28.89 11.09
N SER A 251 -30.14 28.68 12.39
CA SER A 251 -30.45 29.66 13.43
C SER A 251 -29.22 30.32 14.05
N ALA A 252 -28.02 30.00 13.55
CA ALA A 252 -26.77 30.58 14.03
C ALA A 252 -26.73 32.08 13.70
N ARG A 253 -26.18 32.87 14.62
CA ARG A 253 -25.92 34.29 14.39
C ARG A 253 -24.50 34.48 13.87
N GLY A 254 -24.36 35.29 12.83
CA GLY A 254 -23.05 35.73 12.35
C GLY A 254 -22.42 36.77 13.28
N HIS A 255 -21.19 37.20 12.95
CA HIS A 255 -20.49 38.27 13.67
C HIS A 255 -21.22 39.62 13.61
N ASP A 256 -22.06 39.82 12.59
CA ASP A 256 -22.94 40.96 12.37
C ASP A 256 -24.29 40.87 13.13
N GLY A 257 -24.50 39.80 13.90
CA GLY A 257 -25.72 39.58 14.69
C GLY A 257 -26.93 39.12 13.88
N ALA A 258 -26.82 39.07 12.55
CA ALA A 258 -27.85 38.58 11.64
C ALA A 258 -27.97 37.03 11.71
N LEU A 259 -29.18 36.52 11.49
CA LEU A 259 -29.42 35.08 11.40
C LEU A 259 -28.90 34.57 10.06
N CYS A 260 -28.12 33.49 10.09
CA CYS A 260 -27.53 32.91 8.89
C CYS A 260 -28.60 32.48 7.87
N GLY A 261 -29.68 31.81 8.30
CA GLY A 261 -30.77 31.37 7.43
C GLY A 261 -30.37 30.35 6.35
N GLY A 262 -29.12 29.87 6.35
CA GLY A 262 -28.61 28.91 5.38
C GLY A 262 -29.31 27.55 5.46
N GLU A 263 -29.26 26.82 4.35
CA GLU A 263 -29.78 25.46 4.26
C GLU A 263 -28.98 24.50 5.15
N LEU A 264 -29.68 23.62 5.85
CA LEU A 264 -29.10 22.56 6.67
C LEU A 264 -29.05 21.27 5.87
N LEU A 265 -27.85 20.72 5.72
CA LEU A 265 -27.61 19.47 5.01
C LEU A 265 -27.38 18.33 6.02
N PRO A 266 -27.94 17.13 5.75
CA PRO A 266 -27.57 15.94 6.49
C PRO A 266 -26.10 15.60 6.25
N THR A 267 -25.45 15.00 7.23
CA THR A 267 -24.05 14.52 7.10
C THR A 267 -23.98 13.13 6.47
N VAL A 268 -25.06 12.36 6.54
CA VAL A 268 -25.19 11.04 5.92
C VAL A 268 -26.45 11.01 5.06
N HIS A 269 -26.30 10.70 3.78
CA HIS A 269 -27.41 10.64 2.83
C HIS A 269 -28.02 9.24 2.79
N GLU A 270 -29.33 9.15 2.52
CA GLU A 270 -30.03 7.85 2.42
C GLU A 270 -29.38 6.91 1.39
N ALA A 271 -28.94 7.46 0.26
CA ALA A 271 -28.32 6.70 -0.82
C ALA A 271 -27.06 5.94 -0.37
N SER A 272 -26.27 6.50 0.56
CA SER A 272 -25.07 5.82 1.05
C SER A 272 -25.42 4.61 1.93
N VAL A 273 -26.51 4.68 2.69
CA VAL A 273 -27.00 3.58 3.53
C VAL A 273 -27.58 2.45 2.67
N ARG A 274 -28.36 2.82 1.65
CA ARG A 274 -29.04 1.83 0.77
C ARG A 274 -28.11 1.12 -0.21
N LYS A 275 -26.93 1.69 -0.48
CA LYS A 275 -25.98 1.24 -1.51
C LYS A 275 -25.76 -0.29 -1.52
N TYR A 276 -25.57 -0.91 -0.35
CA TYR A 276 -25.20 -2.33 -0.27
C TYR A 276 -26.35 -3.28 0.03
N VAL A 277 -27.53 -2.78 0.41
CA VAL A 277 -28.68 -3.62 0.77
C VAL A 277 -29.06 -4.61 -0.35
N PRO A 278 -29.15 -4.21 -1.63
CA PRO A 278 -29.51 -5.14 -2.71
C PRO A 278 -28.46 -6.25 -2.91
N LEU A 279 -27.18 -5.91 -2.80
CA LEU A 279 -26.07 -6.85 -2.92
C LEU A 279 -26.08 -7.86 -1.75
N THR A 280 -26.22 -7.38 -0.51
CA THR A 280 -26.33 -8.22 0.69
C THR A 280 -27.49 -9.21 0.58
N GLN A 281 -28.67 -8.75 0.15
CA GLN A 281 -29.85 -9.61 -0.05
C GLN A 281 -29.65 -10.65 -1.16
N ARG A 282 -28.94 -10.30 -2.23
CA ARG A 282 -28.62 -11.24 -3.31
C ARG A 282 -27.69 -12.35 -2.82
N LEU A 283 -26.66 -11.98 -2.06
CA LEU A 283 -25.68 -12.91 -1.50
C LEU A 283 -26.30 -13.84 -0.45
N SER A 284 -27.18 -13.32 0.43
CA SER A 284 -27.80 -14.12 1.50
C SER A 284 -28.69 -15.24 0.96
N ARG A 285 -29.23 -15.08 -0.26
CA ARG A 285 -30.03 -16.10 -0.96
C ARG A 285 -29.19 -17.24 -1.56
N THR A 286 -27.87 -17.19 -1.48
CA THR A 286 -27.02 -18.24 -2.04
C THR A 286 -27.24 -19.56 -1.28
N PRO A 287 -27.39 -20.71 -1.97
CA PRO A 287 -27.55 -22.00 -1.32
C PRO A 287 -26.40 -22.31 -0.35
N GLY A 288 -26.72 -22.94 0.78
CA GLY A 288 -25.75 -23.29 1.82
C GLY A 288 -25.43 -22.17 2.81
N VAL A 289 -25.77 -20.92 2.51
CA VAL A 289 -25.58 -19.80 3.45
C VAL A 289 -26.53 -19.93 4.64
N SER A 290 -25.98 -19.74 5.85
CA SER A 290 -26.69 -19.86 7.13
C SER A 290 -27.98 -19.04 7.17
N PRO A 291 -29.09 -19.58 7.71
CA PRO A 291 -30.33 -18.82 7.91
C PRO A 291 -30.16 -17.58 8.77
N TYR A 292 -29.15 -17.52 9.65
CA TYR A 292 -28.90 -16.38 10.53
C TYR A 292 -28.60 -15.09 9.76
N VAL A 293 -27.96 -15.18 8.59
CA VAL A 293 -27.58 -14.02 7.76
C VAL A 293 -28.59 -13.67 6.67
N ARG A 294 -29.71 -14.41 6.59
CA ARG A 294 -30.80 -14.15 5.64
C ARG A 294 -31.81 -13.16 6.19
#